data_AF-A0A7S2SKI1-F1
#
_entry.id   AF-A0A7S2SKI1-F1
#
_cell.length_a   1.000
_cell.length_b   1.000
_cell.length_c   1.000
_cell.angle_alpha   90.00
_cell.angle_beta   90.00
_cell.angle_gamma   90.00
#
_symmetry.space_group_name_H-M   'P 1'
#
loop_
_entity.id
_entity.type
_entity.pdbx_description
1 polymer ?
#
loop_
_entity_poly.entity_id
_entity_poly.type
_entity_poly.pdbx_seq_one_letter_code
_entity_poly.pdbx_strand_id
1 'polypeptide(L)'
;MAFFGLTQLGEQNYFHANSVFGTDLGLFNSHDFVVALDQLISVDGNKIMIKMIPQYLEKLYKGPLFPETDCGLIEECLAREFGIPTEDTDTFVSRDEFLQALEIAKTEVQKSAQERVYTPCEYNSNARFREATRRNERLQYGPKEKYMQTCTANQNYGWNVGVTEFAKLDAKCTKRYPKVSSEETTFADAMTAAGNC
;
A
#
# COMPACT_ATOMS: atom_id res chain seq x y z
N MET A 1 21.23 -14.80 -4.35
CA MET A 1 22.62 -15.30 -4.17
C MET A 1 23.02 -14.92 -2.76
N ALA A 2 23.28 -15.90 -1.89
CA ALA A 2 23.66 -15.64 -0.50
C ALA A 2 25.16 -15.28 -0.44
N PHE A 3 25.47 -14.14 0.16
CA PHE A 3 26.85 -13.75 0.48
C PHE A 3 27.32 -14.66 1.64
N PHE A 4 28.12 -15.68 1.32
CA PHE A 4 28.80 -16.59 2.27
C PHE A 4 27.99 -17.01 3.52
N GLY A 5 26.81 -17.59 3.35
CA GLY A 5 26.06 -18.22 4.45
C GLY A 5 25.48 -17.27 5.51
N LEU A 6 25.61 -15.95 5.34
CA LEU A 6 24.97 -14.95 6.19
C LEU A 6 23.50 -14.77 5.77
N THR A 7 22.65 -15.70 6.21
CA THR A 7 21.20 -15.62 6.00
C THR A 7 20.46 -14.93 7.16
N GLN A 8 21.14 -14.68 8.29
CA GLN A 8 20.55 -14.07 9.49
C GLN A 8 20.56 -12.53 9.49
N LEU A 9 21.26 -11.86 8.57
CA LEU A 9 21.39 -10.39 8.55
C LEU A 9 20.25 -9.67 7.83
N GLY A 10 19.12 -10.34 7.65
CA GLY A 10 17.95 -9.81 6.95
C GLY A 10 17.85 -10.32 5.52
N GLU A 11 17.00 -9.67 4.74
CA GLU A 11 16.62 -10.14 3.41
C GLU A 11 17.75 -9.93 2.38
N GLN A 12 17.97 -10.97 1.57
CA GLN A 12 19.02 -10.95 0.55
C GLN A 12 18.74 -9.97 -0.59
N ASN A 13 17.47 -9.61 -0.81
CA ASN A 13 17.04 -8.65 -1.82
C ASN A 13 16.01 -7.69 -1.24
N TYR A 14 16.51 -6.58 -0.71
CA TYR A 14 15.70 -5.52 -0.12
C TYR A 14 14.62 -4.99 -1.07
N PHE A 15 14.90 -4.82 -2.37
CA PHE A 15 13.92 -4.28 -3.31
C PHE A 15 12.77 -5.23 -3.60
N HIS A 16 13.06 -6.52 -3.66
CA HIS A 16 12.02 -7.53 -3.84
C HIS A 16 11.13 -7.59 -2.61
N ALA A 17 11.71 -7.65 -1.43
CA ALA A 17 10.94 -7.75 -0.20
C ALA A 17 10.19 -6.48 0.17
N ASN A 18 10.75 -5.31 -0.14
CA ASN A 18 10.06 -4.04 0.01
C ASN A 18 9.01 -3.79 -1.09
N SER A 19 8.96 -4.62 -2.15
CA SER A 19 7.93 -4.45 -3.16
C SER A 19 6.58 -4.86 -2.57
N VAL A 20 5.53 -4.10 -2.88
CA VAL A 20 4.15 -4.43 -2.46
C VAL A 20 3.75 -5.84 -2.90
N PHE A 21 4.35 -6.31 -4.00
CA PHE A 21 4.07 -7.58 -4.66
C PHE A 21 4.97 -8.74 -4.19
N GLY A 22 6.00 -8.45 -3.41
CA GLY A 22 6.97 -9.44 -2.93
C GLY A 22 6.57 -10.12 -1.63
N THR A 23 5.48 -9.64 -1.02
CA THR A 23 4.94 -10.02 0.29
C THR A 23 3.45 -10.25 0.12
N ASP A 24 3.10 -11.36 -0.55
CA ASP A 24 1.73 -11.76 -0.84
C ASP A 24 1.26 -12.90 0.06
N LEU A 25 -0.06 -13.00 0.28
CA LEU A 25 -0.71 -14.17 0.90
C LEU A 25 -0.34 -15.50 0.22
N GLY A 26 0.06 -15.46 -1.06
CA GLY A 26 0.54 -16.60 -1.83
C GLY A 26 1.79 -17.29 -1.27
N LEU A 27 2.58 -16.61 -0.44
CA LEU A 27 3.83 -17.13 0.12
C LEU A 27 3.62 -18.08 1.30
N PHE A 28 2.48 -17.97 1.98
CA PHE A 28 2.20 -18.71 3.20
C PHE A 28 1.50 -20.03 2.93
N ASN A 29 1.81 -21.05 3.73
CA ASN A 29 1.10 -22.32 3.71
C ASN A 29 -0.18 -22.24 4.56
N SER A 30 -1.14 -23.14 4.32
CA SER A 30 -2.35 -23.21 5.15
C SER A 30 -2.03 -23.43 6.63
N HIS A 31 -0.91 -24.10 6.93
CA HIS A 31 -0.42 -24.25 8.31
C HIS A 31 -0.01 -22.91 8.94
N ASP A 32 0.63 -22.02 8.18
CA ASP A 32 1.08 -20.72 8.69
C ASP A 32 -0.12 -19.83 9.07
N PHE A 33 -1.21 -19.91 8.29
CA PHE A 33 -2.46 -19.22 8.61
C PHE A 33 -3.06 -19.69 9.94
N VAL A 34 -3.10 -21.01 10.15
CA VAL A 34 -3.60 -21.60 11.40
C VAL A 34 -2.74 -21.16 12.58
N VAL A 35 -1.42 -21.22 12.46
CA VAL A 35 -0.49 -20.84 13.53
C VAL A 35 -0.61 -19.35 13.88
N ALA A 36 -0.73 -18.47 12.87
CA ALA A 36 -0.91 -17.04 13.11
C ALA A 36 -2.26 -16.75 13.80
N LEU A 37 -3.30 -17.51 13.46
CA LEU A 37 -4.64 -17.39 14.02
C LEU A 37 -4.69 -17.89 15.48
N ASP A 38 -4.02 -19.00 15.77
CA ASP A 38 -3.86 -19.54 17.13
C ASP A 38 -3.02 -18.63 18.04
N GLN A 39 -2.18 -17.75 17.49
CA GLN A 39 -1.47 -16.73 18.27
C GLN A 39 -2.35 -15.51 18.60
N LEU A 40 -3.36 -15.24 17.77
CA LEU A 40 -4.27 -14.11 17.96
C LEU A 40 -5.44 -14.49 18.88
N ILE A 41 -5.98 -15.70 18.71
CA ILE A 41 -7.10 -16.21 19.49
C ILE A 41 -6.58 -17.07 20.63
N SER A 42 -7.10 -16.89 21.85
CA SER A 42 -6.86 -17.86 22.94
C SER A 42 -7.30 -19.25 22.50
N VAL A 43 -6.68 -20.32 23.02
CA VAL A 43 -6.85 -21.73 22.58
C VAL A 43 -8.32 -22.19 22.48
N ASP A 44 -9.25 -21.55 23.20
CA ASP A 44 -10.69 -21.86 23.22
C ASP A 44 -11.58 -20.92 22.39
N GLY A 45 -11.03 -19.89 21.76
CA GLY A 45 -11.80 -18.92 20.99
C GLY A 45 -12.09 -19.41 19.57
N ASN A 46 -13.37 -19.62 19.28
CA ASN A 46 -13.81 -20.09 17.95
C ASN A 46 -14.29 -18.96 17.03
N LYS A 47 -14.09 -17.71 17.45
CA LYS A 47 -14.59 -16.50 16.76
C LYS A 47 -13.53 -15.42 16.72
N ILE A 48 -13.49 -14.67 15.62
CA ILE A 48 -12.53 -13.60 15.33
C ILE A 48 -13.31 -12.33 15.02
N MET A 49 -12.90 -11.19 15.58
CA MET A 49 -13.45 -9.90 15.18
C MET A 49 -12.75 -9.39 13.92
N ILE A 50 -13.50 -8.82 12.97
CA ILE A 50 -12.94 -8.26 11.73
C ILE A 50 -11.89 -7.17 12.00
N LYS A 51 -12.08 -6.34 13.04
CA LYS A 51 -11.07 -5.37 13.53
C LYS A 51 -9.68 -5.97 13.79
N MET A 52 -9.60 -7.28 14.03
CA MET A 52 -8.35 -7.95 14.37
C MET A 52 -7.60 -8.46 13.13
N ILE A 53 -8.14 -8.28 11.90
CA ILE A 53 -7.44 -8.64 10.65
C ILE A 53 -6.07 -7.98 10.55
N PRO A 54 -5.88 -6.67 10.82
CA PRO A 54 -4.56 -6.05 10.80
C PRO A 54 -3.59 -6.69 11.81
N GLN A 55 -4.07 -7.04 13.00
CA GLN A 55 -3.26 -7.68 14.03
C GLN A 55 -2.91 -9.13 13.65
N TYR A 56 -3.83 -9.84 13.00
CA TYR A 56 -3.57 -11.17 12.44
C TYR A 56 -2.48 -11.11 11.36
N LEU A 57 -2.58 -10.16 10.43
CA LEU A 57 -1.56 -9.99 9.39
C LEU A 57 -0.20 -9.60 9.98
N GLU A 58 -0.16 -8.76 11.03
CA GLU A 58 1.08 -8.46 11.75
C GLU A 58 1.74 -9.73 12.32
N LYS A 59 0.95 -10.68 12.83
CA LYS A 59 1.46 -11.98 13.30
C LYS A 59 1.88 -12.89 12.16
N LEU A 60 1.11 -12.95 11.08
CA LEU A 60 1.39 -13.77 9.90
C LEU A 60 2.69 -13.33 9.21
N TYR A 61 2.84 -12.03 8.97
CA TYR A 61 4.03 -11.41 8.36
C TYR A 61 5.19 -11.24 9.34
N LYS A 62 4.98 -11.53 10.64
CA LYS A 62 5.96 -11.39 11.72
C LYS A 62 6.55 -9.97 11.81
N GLY A 63 5.74 -8.96 11.53
CA GLY A 63 6.16 -7.57 11.53
C GLY A 63 5.01 -6.60 11.30
N PRO A 64 5.20 -5.30 11.63
CA PRO A 64 4.16 -4.29 11.52
C PRO A 64 3.86 -3.85 10.08
N LEU A 65 4.61 -4.37 9.11
CA LEU A 65 4.49 -4.03 7.69
C LEU A 65 3.81 -5.20 6.97
N PHE A 66 2.62 -4.96 6.45
CA PHE A 66 1.86 -5.87 5.60
C PHE A 66 1.18 -5.06 4.50
N PRO A 67 0.85 -5.66 3.34
CA PRO A 67 0.13 -4.97 2.29
C PRO A 67 -1.29 -4.60 2.76
N GLU A 68 -1.69 -3.33 2.62
CA GLU A 68 -3.09 -2.93 2.85
C GLU A 68 -4.05 -3.63 1.87
N THR A 69 -3.54 -4.03 0.70
CA THR A 69 -4.29 -4.83 -0.28
C THR A 69 -4.76 -6.16 0.30
N ASP A 70 -3.97 -6.80 1.17
CA ASP A 70 -4.33 -8.09 1.77
C ASP A 70 -5.45 -7.94 2.78
N CYS A 71 -5.47 -6.85 3.56
CA CYS A 71 -6.60 -6.53 4.43
C CYS A 71 -7.89 -6.42 3.62
N GLY A 72 -7.87 -5.60 2.57
CA GLY A 72 -9.03 -5.36 1.72
C GLY A 72 -9.52 -6.62 1.01
N LEU A 73 -8.60 -7.47 0.54
CA LEU A 73 -8.93 -8.75 -0.11
C LEU A 73 -9.60 -9.73 0.85
N ILE A 74 -9.10 -9.84 2.09
CA ILE A 74 -9.71 -10.73 3.11
C ILE A 74 -11.11 -10.22 3.46
N GLU A 75 -11.24 -8.91 3.67
CA GLU A 75 -12.52 -8.24 3.95
C GLU A 75 -13.54 -8.42 2.80
N GLU A 76 -13.10 -8.29 1.54
CA GLU A 76 -13.93 -8.51 0.36
C GLU A 76 -14.35 -9.99 0.23
N CYS A 77 -13.43 -10.93 0.48
CA CYS A 77 -13.73 -12.37 0.45
C CYS A 77 -14.77 -12.74 1.53
N LEU A 78 -14.64 -12.18 2.73
CA LEU A 78 -15.60 -12.38 3.82
C LEU A 78 -16.98 -11.80 3.48
N ALA A 79 -17.02 -10.63 2.86
CA ALA A 79 -18.27 -10.00 2.43
C ALA A 79 -18.93 -10.79 1.29
N ARG A 80 -18.15 -11.29 0.32
CA ARG A 80 -18.68 -11.97 -0.87
C ARG A 80 -19.21 -13.37 -0.57
N GLU A 81 -18.45 -14.18 0.17
CA GLU A 81 -18.77 -15.60 0.37
C GLU A 81 -19.70 -15.83 1.57
N PHE A 82 -19.57 -15.00 2.61
CA PHE A 82 -20.29 -15.18 3.88
C PHE A 82 -21.29 -14.05 4.17
N GLY A 83 -21.39 -13.04 3.30
CA GLY A 83 -22.37 -11.94 3.44
C GLY A 83 -22.10 -11.02 4.64
N ILE A 84 -20.85 -11.00 5.12
CA ILE A 84 -20.49 -10.26 6.33
C ILE A 84 -20.24 -8.79 5.98
N PRO A 85 -20.99 -7.84 6.56
CA PRO A 85 -20.86 -6.44 6.21
C PRO A 85 -19.48 -5.90 6.61
N THR A 86 -18.78 -5.33 5.62
CA THR A 86 -17.43 -4.77 5.76
C THR A 86 -17.40 -3.51 6.63
N GLU A 87 -18.53 -2.82 6.75
CA GLU A 87 -18.66 -1.57 7.50
C GLU A 87 -18.77 -1.81 9.03
N ASP A 88 -19.22 -2.99 9.45
CA ASP A 88 -19.41 -3.33 10.86
C ASP A 88 -18.16 -3.96 11.46
N THR A 89 -17.35 -3.07 12.00
CA THR A 89 -16.05 -3.39 12.60
C THR A 89 -16.13 -4.34 13.83
N ASP A 90 -17.29 -4.48 14.49
CA ASP A 90 -17.49 -5.37 15.65
C ASP A 90 -18.08 -6.75 15.31
N THR A 91 -18.15 -7.09 14.02
CA THR A 91 -18.70 -8.39 13.59
C THR A 91 -17.74 -9.54 13.90
N PHE A 92 -18.29 -10.64 14.39
CA PHE A 92 -17.56 -11.87 14.67
C PHE A 92 -17.72 -12.87 13.52
N VAL A 93 -16.59 -13.41 13.06
CA VAL A 93 -16.49 -14.47 12.05
C VAL A 93 -16.08 -15.77 12.75
N SER A 94 -16.63 -16.91 12.35
CA SER A 94 -16.13 -18.19 12.88
C SER A 94 -14.73 -18.50 12.35
N ARG A 95 -13.97 -19.29 13.10
CA ARG A 95 -12.62 -19.72 12.70
C ARG A 95 -12.58 -20.38 11.32
N ASP A 96 -13.54 -21.27 11.04
CA ASP A 96 -13.57 -22.05 9.81
C ASP A 96 -13.91 -21.17 8.59
N GLU A 97 -14.88 -20.27 8.74
CA GLU A 97 -15.24 -19.29 7.69
C GLU A 97 -14.06 -18.36 7.38
N PHE A 98 -13.32 -17.94 8.41
CA PHE A 98 -12.16 -17.08 8.24
C PHE A 98 -11.01 -17.77 7.50
N LEU A 99 -10.70 -19.03 7.85
CA LEU A 99 -9.68 -19.81 7.15
C LEU A 99 -10.08 -20.09 5.70
N GLN A 100 -11.36 -20.37 5.44
CA GLN A 100 -11.86 -20.56 4.08
C GLN A 100 -11.75 -19.27 3.25
N ALA A 101 -12.09 -18.11 3.83
CA ALA A 101 -11.90 -16.82 3.17
C ALA A 101 -10.43 -16.54 2.83
N LEU A 102 -9.50 -16.91 3.72
CA LEU A 102 -8.06 -16.78 3.48
C LEU A 102 -7.56 -17.68 2.33
N GLU A 103 -8.06 -18.90 2.23
CA GLU A 103 -7.70 -19.78 1.12
C GLU A 103 -8.21 -19.23 -0.22
N ILE A 104 -9.42 -18.67 -0.24
CA ILE A 104 -9.97 -18.00 -1.42
C ILE A 104 -9.11 -16.78 -1.78
N ALA A 105 -8.82 -15.90 -0.82
CA ALA A 105 -7.96 -14.73 -1.02
C ALA A 105 -6.58 -15.14 -1.55
N LYS A 106 -5.98 -16.21 -1.01
CA LYS A 106 -4.71 -16.77 -1.50
C LYS A 106 -4.80 -17.20 -2.97
N THR A 107 -5.87 -17.89 -3.38
CA THR A 107 -6.03 -18.29 -4.78
C THR A 107 -6.23 -17.11 -5.71
N GLU A 108 -6.89 -16.05 -5.26
CA GLU A 108 -7.07 -14.81 -6.03
C GLU A 108 -5.76 -14.04 -6.18
N VAL A 109 -4.96 -13.98 -5.12
CA VAL A 109 -3.60 -13.42 -5.17
C VAL A 109 -2.73 -14.21 -6.15
N GLN A 110 -2.81 -15.54 -6.16
CA GLN A 110 -2.07 -16.36 -7.12
C GLN A 110 -2.53 -16.17 -8.57
N LYS A 111 -3.84 -16.02 -8.81
CA LYS A 111 -4.38 -15.74 -10.15
C LYS A 111 -3.99 -14.33 -10.62
N SER A 112 -4.19 -13.33 -9.78
CA SER A 112 -3.80 -11.96 -10.07
C SER A 112 -2.28 -11.86 -10.28
N ALA A 113 -1.45 -12.62 -9.56
CA ALA A 113 -0.02 -12.68 -9.82
C ALA A 113 0.35 -13.11 -11.24
N GLN A 114 -0.45 -13.99 -11.86
CA GLN A 114 -0.27 -14.39 -13.26
C GLN A 114 -0.77 -13.33 -14.25
N GLU A 115 -1.79 -12.56 -13.86
CA GLU A 115 -2.41 -11.51 -14.68
C GLU A 115 -1.82 -10.11 -14.44
N ARG A 116 -0.81 -9.99 -13.57
CA ARG A 116 -0.21 -8.69 -13.18
C ARG A 116 0.35 -7.95 -14.40
N VAL A 117 -0.30 -6.83 -14.72
CA VAL A 117 0.11 -5.87 -15.76
C VAL A 117 1.41 -5.15 -15.40
N TYR A 118 1.82 -5.18 -14.13
CA TYR A 118 2.81 -4.26 -13.60
C TYR A 118 3.95 -4.97 -12.84
N THR A 119 5.18 -4.56 -13.12
CA THR A 119 6.39 -4.95 -12.39
C THR A 119 7.11 -3.70 -11.89
N PRO A 120 7.80 -3.74 -10.74
CA PRO A 120 8.59 -2.60 -10.23
C PRO A 120 9.58 -2.00 -11.25
N CYS A 121 9.98 -2.78 -12.26
CA CYS A 121 10.79 -2.36 -13.40
C CYS A 121 9.92 -2.12 -14.65
N GLU A 122 9.56 -0.87 -14.93
CA GLU A 122 8.81 -0.50 -16.16
C GLU A 122 9.63 -0.67 -17.45
N TYR A 123 10.96 -0.63 -17.34
CA TYR A 123 11.87 -0.76 -18.49
C TYR A 123 12.73 -2.01 -18.38
N ASN A 124 12.64 -2.86 -19.40
CA ASN A 124 13.49 -4.06 -19.53
C ASN A 124 14.87 -3.75 -20.15
N SER A 125 15.13 -2.49 -20.53
CA SER A 125 16.39 -2.07 -21.16
C SER A 125 16.79 -0.66 -20.74
N ASN A 126 18.07 -0.50 -20.41
CA ASN A 126 18.67 0.79 -20.09
C ASN A 126 18.60 1.78 -21.26
N ALA A 127 18.63 1.30 -22.52
CA ALA A 127 18.51 2.16 -23.69
C ALA A 127 17.14 2.85 -23.74
N ARG A 128 16.05 2.09 -23.50
CA ARG A 128 14.69 2.63 -23.43
C ARG A 128 14.51 3.59 -22.27
N PHE A 129 15.03 3.25 -21.10
CA PHE A 129 15.02 4.14 -19.93
C PHE A 129 15.70 5.48 -20.22
N ARG A 130 16.89 5.47 -20.83
CA ARG A 130 17.62 6.69 -21.22
C ARG A 130 16.87 7.51 -22.25
N GLU A 131 16.24 6.86 -23.22
CA GLU A 131 15.45 7.55 -24.24
C GLU A 131 14.22 8.24 -23.63
N ALA A 132 13.47 7.55 -22.78
CA ALA A 132 12.34 8.10 -22.04
C ALA A 132 12.77 9.28 -21.15
N THR A 133 13.91 9.14 -20.45
CA THR A 133 14.48 10.21 -19.62
C THR A 133 14.81 11.45 -20.46
N ARG A 134 15.39 11.28 -21.66
CA ARG A 134 15.66 12.41 -22.58
C ARG A 134 14.37 13.08 -23.08
N ARG A 135 13.30 12.30 -23.22
CA ARG A 135 11.96 12.79 -23.59
C ARG A 135 11.20 13.41 -22.41
N ASN A 136 11.77 13.41 -21.20
CA ASN A 136 11.10 13.81 -19.96
C ASN A 136 9.79 13.03 -19.72
N GLU A 137 9.73 11.80 -20.24
CA GLU A 137 8.59 10.91 -20.04
C GLU A 137 8.61 10.43 -18.58
N ARG A 138 7.48 10.61 -17.88
CA ARG A 138 7.34 10.18 -16.49
C ARG A 138 6.98 8.71 -16.45
N LEU A 139 7.40 8.04 -15.38
CA LEU A 139 6.94 6.70 -15.05
C LEU A 139 5.42 6.72 -14.86
N GLN A 140 4.76 5.68 -15.33
CA GLN A 140 3.30 5.58 -15.24
C GLN A 140 2.86 5.41 -13.77
N TYR A 141 3.65 4.67 -12.99
CA TYR A 141 3.33 4.33 -11.61
C TYR A 141 4.26 5.05 -10.63
N GLY A 142 3.69 5.50 -9.51
CA GLY A 142 4.40 6.21 -8.46
C GLY A 142 5.15 5.25 -7.51
N PRO A 143 6.18 5.70 -6.77
CA PRO A 143 6.91 4.85 -5.83
C PRO A 143 6.04 4.14 -4.76
N LYS A 144 4.95 4.77 -4.29
CA LYS A 144 4.03 4.19 -3.30
C LYS A 144 3.26 2.97 -3.83
N GLU A 145 3.01 2.94 -5.13
CA GLU A 145 2.30 1.83 -5.77
C GLU A 145 3.23 0.62 -5.97
N LYS A 146 4.55 0.85 -5.87
CA LYS A 146 5.59 -0.15 -6.14
C LYS A 146 6.15 -0.76 -4.86
N TYR A 147 6.31 0.06 -3.82
CA TYR A 147 7.02 -0.30 -2.60
C TYR A 147 6.20 0.04 -1.36
N MET A 148 6.35 -0.76 -0.31
CA MET A 148 5.69 -0.54 0.98
C MET A 148 6.30 0.64 1.74
N GLN A 149 7.62 0.74 1.73
CA GLN A 149 8.37 1.82 2.36
C GLN A 149 9.29 2.51 1.35
N THR A 150 9.75 3.70 1.72
CA THR A 150 10.68 4.48 0.93
C THR A 150 12.00 3.73 0.74
N CYS A 151 12.46 3.60 -0.49
CA CYS A 151 13.78 3.05 -0.81
C CYS A 151 14.89 4.09 -0.66
N THR A 152 14.56 5.39 -0.76
CA THR A 152 15.53 6.49 -0.68
C THR A 152 15.03 7.61 0.22
N ALA A 153 15.96 8.37 0.83
CA ALA A 153 15.62 9.49 1.71
C ALA A 153 14.75 10.55 1.02
N ASN A 154 14.97 10.80 -0.28
CA ASN A 154 14.17 11.77 -1.03
C ASN A 154 12.70 11.35 -1.19
N GLN A 155 12.42 10.05 -1.23
CA GLN A 155 11.05 9.55 -1.28
C GLN A 155 10.29 9.85 0.02
N ASN A 156 10.98 9.93 1.16
CA ASN A 156 10.35 10.17 2.47
C ASN A 156 9.60 11.51 2.53
N TYR A 157 10.17 12.58 1.96
CA TYR A 157 9.51 13.90 1.95
C TYR A 157 8.16 13.89 1.23
N GLY A 158 8.00 13.06 0.19
CA GLY A 158 6.77 12.92 -0.59
C GLY A 158 5.86 11.78 -0.13
N TRP A 159 6.34 10.90 0.77
CA TRP A 159 5.69 9.62 1.04
C TRP A 159 4.38 9.75 1.83
N ASN A 160 4.23 10.79 2.63
CA ASN A 160 3.03 10.97 3.46
C ASN A 160 2.15 12.15 3.03
N VAL A 161 2.49 12.78 1.90
CA VAL A 161 1.69 13.89 1.35
C VAL A 161 0.27 13.40 1.05
N GLY A 162 -0.72 14.02 1.68
CA GLY A 162 -2.15 13.74 1.51
C GLY A 162 -2.71 12.53 2.26
N VAL A 163 -1.87 11.73 2.94
CA VAL A 163 -2.31 10.52 3.66
C VAL A 163 -2.53 10.80 5.14
N THR A 164 -1.58 11.46 5.80
CA THR A 164 -1.67 11.75 7.24
C THR A 164 -2.74 12.78 7.52
N GLU A 165 -3.44 12.62 8.64
CA GLU A 165 -4.46 13.58 9.08
C GLU A 165 -3.89 15.00 9.19
N PHE A 166 -2.62 15.17 9.56
CA PHE A 166 -1.95 16.47 9.56
C PHE A 166 -1.91 17.14 8.18
N ALA A 167 -1.65 16.40 7.10
CA ALA A 167 -1.69 16.94 5.74
C ALA A 167 -3.11 17.29 5.26
N LYS A 168 -4.13 16.58 5.77
CA LYS A 168 -5.55 16.86 5.48
C LYS A 168 -6.10 17.99 6.38
N LEU A 169 -5.65 18.08 7.62
CA LEU A 169 -5.95 19.12 8.60
C LEU A 169 -5.36 20.45 8.14
N ASP A 170 -4.16 20.48 7.57
CA ASP A 170 -3.54 21.71 7.09
C ASP A 170 -4.34 22.37 5.93
N ALA A 171 -5.13 21.56 5.21
CA ALA A 171 -6.05 22.01 4.16
C ALA A 171 -7.44 22.43 4.68
N LYS A 172 -7.91 21.90 5.82
CA LYS A 172 -9.27 22.15 6.36
C LYS A 172 -9.32 23.05 7.61
N CYS A 173 -8.28 23.09 8.43
CA CYS A 173 -8.30 23.74 9.75
C CYS A 173 -7.88 25.20 9.76
N THR A 174 -7.42 25.76 8.64
CA THR A 174 -7.18 27.21 8.54
C THR A 174 -7.97 27.73 7.35
N LYS A 175 -8.86 28.71 7.57
CA LYS A 175 -9.32 29.57 6.47
C LYS A 175 -8.08 30.25 5.93
N ARG A 176 -7.49 29.68 4.87
CA ARG A 176 -6.38 30.31 4.17
C ARG A 176 -6.96 31.50 3.42
N TYR A 177 -6.42 32.69 3.69
CA TYR A 177 -6.71 33.90 2.93
C TYR A 177 -5.54 34.10 1.98
N PRO A 178 -5.49 33.40 0.83
CA PRO A 178 -4.47 33.67 -0.16
C PRO A 178 -4.60 35.12 -0.61
N LYS A 179 -3.47 35.78 -0.82
CA LYS A 179 -3.46 37.08 -1.49
C LYS A 179 -3.92 36.84 -2.93
N VAL A 180 -5.17 37.16 -3.22
CA VAL A 180 -5.73 37.14 -4.58
C VAL A 180 -5.45 38.49 -5.20
N SER A 181 -5.07 38.51 -6.47
CA SER A 181 -4.94 39.75 -7.23
C SER A 181 -6.30 40.48 -7.25
N SER A 182 -6.33 41.73 -6.81
CA SER A 182 -7.49 42.61 -6.96
C SER A 182 -7.56 43.16 -8.38
N GLU A 183 -8.75 43.62 -8.80
CA GLU A 183 -8.96 44.23 -10.12
C GLU A 183 -7.99 45.40 -10.38
N GLU A 184 -7.72 46.19 -9.34
CA GLU A 184 -6.74 47.30 -9.36
C GLU A 184 -5.32 46.81 -9.64
N THR A 185 -4.89 45.72 -9.00
CA THR A 185 -3.57 45.14 -9.25
C THR A 185 -3.46 44.52 -10.64
N THR A 186 -4.54 43.91 -11.15
CA THR A 186 -4.57 43.39 -12.52
C THR A 186 -4.56 44.50 -13.57
N PHE A 187 -5.21 45.63 -13.28
CA PHE A 187 -5.23 46.80 -14.16
C PHE A 187 -3.87 47.51 -14.16
N ALA A 188 -3.24 47.66 -13.00
CA ALA A 188 -1.89 48.22 -12.89
C ALA A 188 -0.85 47.36 -13.63
N ASP A 189 -0.96 46.04 -13.55
CA ASP A 189 -0.11 45.08 -14.28
C ASP A 189 -0.34 45.18 -15.81
N ALA A 190 -1.60 45.35 -16.24
CA ALA A 190 -1.94 45.57 -17.65
C ALA A 190 -1.39 46.90 -18.20
N MET A 191 -1.44 47.99 -17.41
CA MET A 191 -0.91 49.29 -17.80
C MET A 191 0.62 49.31 -17.88
N THR A 192 1.30 48.63 -16.95
CA THR A 192 2.76 48.46 -16.98
C THR A 192 3.20 47.56 -18.14
N ALA A 193 2.48 46.47 -18.42
CA ALA A 193 2.73 45.60 -19.57
C ALA A 193 2.48 46.30 -20.93
N ALA A 194 1.52 47.24 -20.98
CA ALA A 194 1.23 48.04 -22.17
C ALA A 194 2.25 49.17 -22.43
N GLY A 195 3.27 49.35 -21.58
CA GLY A 195 4.29 50.38 -21.73
C GLY A 195 3.78 51.81 -21.49
N ASN A 196 2.61 51.96 -20.86
CA ASN A 196 2.07 53.26 -20.45
C ASN A 196 2.60 53.62 -19.06
N CYS A 197 3.92 53.77 -18.95
CA CYS A 197 4.63 54.33 -17.80
C CYS A 197 5.73 55.26 -18.31
#